data_AF-A0A0F9QRK7-F1
#
_entry.id   AF-A0A0F9QRK7-F1
#
_cell.length_a   1.000
_cell.length_b   1.000
_cell.length_c   1.000
_cell.angle_alpha   90.00
_cell.angle_beta   90.00
_cell.angle_gamma   90.00
#
_symmetry.space_group_name_H-M   'P 1'
#
loop_
_entity.id
_entity.type
_entity.pdbx_description
1 polymer ?
#
loop_
_entity_poly.entity_id
_entity_poly.type
_entity_poly.pdbx_seq_one_letter_code
_entity_poly.pdbx_strand_id
1 'polypeptide(L)'
;MLVKRVIRINNPLLQSIRNNSRLILLIAINEKKREIYERRKRLLLDSEENLIPINQLGEKILFLYKKLGNEWWKLERSLKKSILICSLCSSSIKNMVYNHEKCEWFCEDCNLKLVE
;
A
#
# COMPACT_ATOMS: atom_id res chain seq x y z
N MET A 1 2.11 2.24 30.35
CA MET A 1 1.93 1.26 29.25
C MET A 1 0.89 1.80 28.29
N LEU A 2 1.23 2.05 27.02
CA LEU A 2 0.23 2.39 26.01
C LEU A 2 -0.63 1.14 25.74
N VAL A 3 -1.95 1.28 25.92
CA VAL A 3 -2.91 0.18 25.76
C VAL A 3 -2.90 -0.29 24.31
N LYS A 4 -2.45 -1.52 24.05
CA LYS A 4 -2.47 -2.14 22.72
C LYS A 4 -3.90 -2.18 22.20
N ARG A 5 -4.18 -1.49 21.09
CA ARG A 5 -5.46 -1.61 20.38
C ARG A 5 -5.42 -2.83 19.47
N VAL A 6 -6.00 -3.93 19.94
CA VAL A 6 -6.19 -5.15 19.14
C VAL A 6 -7.65 -5.25 18.73
N ILE A 7 -7.89 -5.46 17.43
CA ILE A 7 -9.24 -5.78 16.93
C ILE A 7 -9.25 -7.26 16.59
N ARG A 8 -9.81 -8.07 17.50
CA ARG A 8 -10.06 -9.50 17.27
C ARG A 8 -11.50 -9.70 16.85
N ILE A 9 -11.68 -10.33 15.70
CA ILE A 9 -13.00 -10.78 15.26
C ILE A 9 -12.97 -12.29 15.30
N ASN A 10 -13.71 -12.92 16.21
CA ASN A 10 -13.72 -14.37 16.37
C ASN A 10 -14.89 -15.04 15.64
N ASN A 11 -15.95 -14.28 15.33
CA ASN A 11 -17.08 -14.80 14.57
C ASN A 11 -16.67 -15.02 13.09
N PRO A 12 -16.80 -16.25 12.55
CA PRO A 12 -16.37 -16.56 11.18
C PRO A 12 -17.06 -15.73 10.09
N LEU A 13 -18.35 -15.41 10.26
CA LEU A 13 -19.08 -14.57 9.31
C LEU A 13 -18.53 -13.14 9.29
N LEU A 14 -18.27 -12.57 10.46
CA LEU A 14 -17.67 -11.23 10.57
C LEU A 14 -16.22 -11.20 10.06
N GLN A 15 -15.45 -12.29 10.25
CA GLN A 15 -14.13 -12.43 9.64
C GLN A 15 -14.22 -12.44 8.10
N SER A 16 -15.16 -13.20 7.55
CA SER A 16 -15.41 -13.25 6.10
C SER A 16 -15.75 -11.87 5.55
N ILE A 17 -16.69 -11.14 6.19
CA ILE A 17 -17.04 -9.77 5.82
C ILE A 17 -15.82 -8.86 5.84
N ARG A 18 -15.06 -8.84 6.94
CA ARG A 18 -13.83 -8.05 7.06
C ARG A 18 -12.84 -8.37 5.94
N ASN A 19 -12.57 -9.65 5.70
CA ASN A 19 -11.59 -10.09 4.72
C ASN A 19 -12.01 -9.69 3.31
N ASN A 20 -13.29 -9.83 2.97
CA ASN A 20 -13.85 -9.40 1.69
C ASN A 20 -13.79 -7.87 1.52
N SER A 21 -14.15 -7.09 2.55
CA SER A 21 -14.03 -5.63 2.52
C SER A 21 -12.58 -5.19 2.31
N ARG A 22 -11.62 -5.82 2.99
CA ARG A 22 -10.19 -5.57 2.77
C ARG A 22 -9.78 -5.90 1.34
N LEU A 23 -10.20 -7.06 0.82
CA LEU A 23 -9.87 -7.48 -0.53
C LEU A 23 -10.38 -6.48 -1.58
N ILE A 24 -11.62 -6.01 -1.47
CA ILE A 24 -12.19 -4.99 -2.37
C ILE A 24 -11.34 -3.71 -2.37
N LEU A 25 -10.97 -3.22 -1.19
CA LEU A 25 -10.12 -2.02 -1.08
C LEU A 25 -8.73 -2.25 -1.66
N LEU A 26 -8.13 -3.43 -1.45
CA LEU A 26 -6.83 -3.77 -2.01
C LEU A 26 -6.87 -3.87 -3.54
N ILE A 27 -7.93 -4.42 -4.12
CA ILE A 27 -8.15 -4.45 -5.56
C ILE A 27 -8.18 -3.01 -6.10
N ALA A 28 -9.00 -2.13 -5.51
CA ALA A 28 -9.11 -0.74 -5.94
C ALA A 28 -7.75 0.02 -5.86
N ILE A 29 -6.98 -0.20 -4.78
CA ILE A 29 -5.64 0.39 -4.62
C ILE A 29 -4.70 -0.13 -5.71
N ASN A 30 -4.72 -1.44 -6.00
CA ASN A 30 -3.89 -2.05 -7.03
C ASN A 30 -4.24 -1.57 -8.44
N GLU A 31 -5.53 -1.37 -8.73
CA GLU A 31 -5.97 -0.76 -9.98
C GLU A 31 -5.45 0.67 -10.13
N LYS A 32 -5.52 1.47 -9.06
CA LYS A 32 -5.00 2.84 -9.08
C LYS A 32 -3.48 2.88 -9.25
N LYS A 33 -2.77 1.98 -8.57
CA LYS A 33 -1.33 1.78 -8.77
C LYS A 33 -1.01 1.44 -10.22
N ARG A 34 -1.70 0.46 -10.80
CA ARG A 34 -1.54 0.08 -12.21
C ARG A 34 -1.77 1.27 -13.14
N GLU A 35 -2.82 2.06 -12.94
CA GLU A 35 -3.06 3.28 -13.73
C GLU A 35 -1.88 4.26 -13.66
N ILE A 36 -1.35 4.52 -12.46
CA ILE A 36 -0.20 5.41 -12.26
C ILE A 36 1.05 4.84 -12.95
N TYR A 37 1.28 3.54 -12.84
CA TYR A 37 2.41 2.86 -13.48
C TYR A 37 2.33 2.98 -15.01
N GLU A 38 1.18 2.68 -15.62
CA GLU A 38 0.99 2.79 -17.07
C GLU A 38 1.13 4.24 -17.55
N ARG A 39 0.68 5.21 -16.76
CA ARG A 39 0.88 6.64 -17.06
C ARG A 39 2.35 7.02 -16.98
N ARG A 40 3.11 6.53 -15.99
CA ARG A 40 4.56 6.77 -15.90
C ARG A 40 5.31 6.12 -17.06
N LYS A 41 4.95 4.88 -17.41
CA LYS A 41 5.55 4.16 -18.53
C LYS A 41 5.37 4.93 -19.85
N ARG A 42 4.16 5.43 -20.12
CA ARG A 42 3.87 6.25 -21.32
C ARG A 42 4.68 7.55 -21.40
N LEU A 43 5.07 8.15 -20.26
CA LEU A 43 5.93 9.34 -20.25
C LEU A 43 7.40 9.03 -20.60
N LEU A 44 7.80 7.76 -20.57
CA LEU A 44 9.14 7.31 -20.91
C LEU A 44 9.23 6.76 -22.34
N LEU A 45 8.18 6.93 -23.16
CA LEU A 45 8.17 6.49 -24.55
C LEU A 45 8.16 7.72 -25.47
N ASP A 46 8.94 7.68 -26.55
CA ASP A 46 8.84 8.65 -27.63
C ASP A 46 7.72 8.29 -28.63
N SER A 47 7.62 9.04 -29.74
CA SER A 47 6.63 8.82 -30.78
C SER A 47 6.79 7.50 -31.54
N GLU A 48 7.97 6.88 -31.47
CA GLU A 48 8.32 5.61 -32.08
C GLU A 48 8.31 4.46 -31.06
N GLU A 49 7.78 4.70 -29.86
CA GLU A 49 7.76 3.78 -28.72
C GLU A 49 9.15 3.36 -28.19
N ASN A 50 10.19 4.14 -28.47
CA ASN A 50 11.50 3.93 -27.87
C ASN A 50 11.55 4.51 -26.46
N LEU A 51 12.34 3.84 -25.61
CA LEU A 51 12.44 4.19 -24.19
C LEU A 51 13.39 5.38 -23.99
N ILE A 52 12.86 6.50 -23.50
CA ILE A 52 13.62 7.71 -23.19
C ILE A 52 14.20 7.58 -21.77
N PRO A 53 15.53 7.65 -21.61
CA PRO A 53 16.17 7.73 -20.30
C PRO A 53 15.67 8.91 -19.46
N ILE A 54 15.51 8.70 -18.15
CA ILE A 54 14.97 9.72 -17.23
C ILE A 54 15.76 11.04 -17.26
N ASN A 55 17.09 10.97 -17.45
CA ASN A 55 17.98 12.14 -17.54
C ASN A 55 17.86 12.92 -18.85
N GLN A 56 17.15 12.39 -19.86
CA GLN A 56 16.88 13.04 -21.14
C GLN A 56 15.45 13.60 -21.23
N LEU A 57 14.64 13.43 -20.18
CA LEU A 57 13.29 13.99 -20.15
C LEU A 57 13.35 15.52 -20.02
N GLY A 58 12.60 16.22 -20.88
CA GLY A 58 12.36 17.65 -20.71
C GLY A 58 11.67 17.96 -19.37
N GLU A 59 11.89 19.17 -18.85
CA GLU A 59 11.46 19.58 -17.49
C GLU A 59 9.99 19.29 -17.19
N LYS A 60 9.10 19.59 -18.15
CA LYS A 60 7.66 19.35 -18.01
C LYS A 60 7.31 17.86 -17.84
N ILE A 61 7.96 16.99 -18.61
CA ILE A 61 7.73 15.54 -18.53
C ILE A 61 8.33 14.98 -17.25
N LEU A 62 9.53 15.44 -16.88
CA LEU A 62 10.17 15.06 -15.63
C LEU A 62 9.32 15.45 -14.41
N PHE A 63 8.70 16.64 -14.42
CA PHE A 63 7.76 17.08 -13.39
C PHE A 63 6.55 16.14 -13.28
N LEU A 64 5.90 15.82 -14.41
CA LEU A 64 4.77 14.89 -14.42
C LEU A 64 5.16 13.49 -13.94
N TYR A 65 6.32 12.99 -14.37
CA TYR A 65 6.85 11.71 -13.95
C TYR A 65 7.07 11.65 -12.44
N LYS A 66 7.70 12.68 -11.85
CA LYS A 66 7.88 12.82 -10.40
C LYS A 66 6.55 12.93 -9.67
N LYS A 67 5.59 13.70 -10.19
CA LYS A 67 4.25 13.85 -9.62
C LYS A 67 3.53 12.50 -9.50
N LEU A 68 3.53 11.70 -10.57
CA LEU A 68 2.96 10.35 -10.55
C LEU A 68 3.70 9.42 -9.57
N GLY A 69 5.02 9.54 -9.46
CA GLY A 69 5.80 8.83 -8.43
C GLY A 69 5.36 9.19 -7.01
N ASN A 70 5.09 10.47 -6.74
CA ASN A 70 4.57 10.91 -5.45
C ASN A 70 3.16 10.38 -5.16
N GLU A 71 2.29 10.36 -6.17
CA GLU A 71 0.95 9.77 -6.05
C GLU A 71 1.02 8.27 -5.72
N TRP A 72 1.92 7.52 -6.38
CA TRP A 72 2.18 6.12 -6.05
C TRP A 72 2.62 5.96 -4.59
N TRP A 73 3.61 6.73 -4.15
CA TRP A 73 4.12 6.64 -2.78
C TRP A 73 3.08 7.07 -1.73
N LYS A 74 2.19 8.01 -2.07
CA LYS A 74 1.07 8.37 -1.20
C LYS A 74 0.14 7.18 -0.98
N LEU A 75 -0.20 6.43 -2.03
CA LEU A 75 -1.00 5.20 -1.91
C LEU A 75 -0.27 4.13 -1.09
N GLU A 76 1.00 3.89 -1.40
CA GLU A 76 1.82 2.88 -0.71
C GLU A 76 1.94 3.16 0.80
N ARG A 77 2.26 4.40 1.18
CA ARG A 77 2.36 4.80 2.59
C ARG A 77 1.03 4.72 3.31
N SER A 78 -0.06 5.12 2.65
CA SER A 78 -1.41 5.04 3.22
C SER A 78 -1.81 3.59 3.46
N LEU A 79 -1.51 2.70 2.51
CA LEU A 79 -1.77 1.28 2.63
C LEU A 79 -0.97 0.64 3.79
N LYS A 80 0.33 0.92 3.91
CA LYS A 80 1.16 0.42 5.03
C LYS A 80 0.69 0.91 6.40
N LYS A 81 0.13 2.13 6.48
CA LYS A 81 -0.45 2.67 7.72
C LYS A 81 -1.89 2.23 7.97
N SER A 82 -2.49 1.44 7.08
CA SER A 82 -3.88 1.00 7.20
C SER A 82 -4.00 -0.37 7.86
N ILE A 83 -5.18 -0.65 8.43
CA ILE A 83 -5.52 -1.97 8.97
C ILE A 83 -5.78 -3.03 7.89
N LEU A 84 -5.58 -2.69 6.61
CA LEU A 84 -5.92 -3.57 5.48
C LEU A 84 -4.89 -4.69 5.30
N ILE A 85 -3.61 -4.42 5.61
CA ILE A 85 -2.51 -5.38 5.50
C ILE A 85 -1.59 -5.27 6.72
N CYS A 86 -0.89 -6.36 7.01
CA CYS A 86 0.24 -6.33 7.93
C CYS A 86 1.44 -5.65 7.26
N SER A 87 2.02 -4.62 7.88
CA SER A 87 3.24 -3.95 7.36
C SER A 87 4.44 -4.89 7.16
N LEU A 88 4.49 -6.02 7.88
CA LEU A 88 5.63 -6.94 7.85
C LEU A 88 5.45 -8.10 6.86
N CYS A 89 4.30 -8.78 6.88
CA CYS A 89 4.06 -9.97 6.06
C CYS A 89 3.02 -9.77 4.95
N SER A 90 2.47 -8.56 4.82
CA SER A 90 1.44 -8.20 3.83
C SER A 90 0.12 -8.97 3.91
N SER A 91 -0.06 -9.82 4.93
CA SER A 91 -1.32 -10.56 5.12
C SER A 91 -2.48 -9.60 5.33
N SER A 92 -3.62 -9.84 4.68
CA SER A 92 -4.86 -9.08 4.84
C SER A 92 -5.96 -9.84 5.60
N ILE A 93 -5.76 -11.15 5.84
CA ILE A 93 -6.78 -12.03 6.44
C ILE A 93 -6.66 -12.15 7.96
N LYS A 94 -5.50 -11.82 8.53
CA LYS A 94 -5.23 -11.97 9.96
C LYS A 94 -5.85 -10.83 10.79
N ASN A 95 -6.02 -11.08 12.08
CA ASN A 95 -6.31 -10.04 13.05
C ASN A 95 -5.13 -9.07 13.12
N MET A 96 -5.44 -7.79 13.34
CA MET A 96 -4.45 -6.72 13.33
C MET A 96 -4.34 -6.05 14.70
N VAL A 97 -3.12 -5.67 15.02
CA VAL A 97 -2.72 -4.90 16.21
C VAL A 97 -2.12 -3.59 15.72
N TYR A 98 -2.55 -2.48 16.32
CA TYR A 98 -1.85 -1.21 16.11
C TYR A 98 -0.64 -1.15 17.04
N ASN A 99 0.55 -1.04 16.45
CA ASN A 99 1.78 -0.81 17.19
C ASN A 99 2.04 0.70 17.28
N HIS A 100 1.96 1.24 18.49
CA HIS A 100 2.12 2.67 18.74
C HIS A 100 3.55 3.18 18.53
N GLU A 101 4.57 2.35 18.76
CA GLU A 101 5.97 2.74 18.59
C GLU A 101 6.33 2.89 17.11
N LYS A 102 5.77 2.02 16.26
CA LYS A 102 5.97 2.05 14.81
C LYS A 102 4.91 2.88 14.07
N CYS A 103 3.84 3.30 14.75
CA CYS A 103 2.67 3.98 14.17
C CYS A 103 2.03 3.21 12.99
N GLU A 104 1.99 1.88 13.06
CA GLU A 104 1.61 0.97 11.96
C GLU A 104 0.78 -0.22 12.43
N TRP A 105 0.12 -0.90 11.49
CA TRP A 105 -0.67 -2.11 11.75
C TRP A 105 0.10 -3.37 11.39
N PHE A 106 0.09 -4.33 12.31
CA PHE A 106 0.73 -5.62 12.15
C PHE A 106 -0.27 -6.73 12.44
N CYS A 107 -0.13 -7.90 11.82
CA CYS A 107 -0.88 -9.05 12.29
C CYS A 107 -0.39 -9.46 13.67
N GLU A 108 -1.25 -10.10 14.48
CA GLU A 108 -0.92 -10.49 15.85
C GLU A 108 0.42 -11.24 15.93
N ASP A 109 0.63 -12.24 15.05
CA ASP A 109 1.88 -13.02 14.99
C ASP A 109 3.12 -12.16 14.73
N CYS A 110 3.02 -11.19 13.82
CA CYS A 110 4.14 -10.30 13.49
C CYS A 110 4.38 -9.28 14.60
N ASN A 111 3.33 -8.80 15.26
CA ASN A 111 3.47 -7.87 16.36
C ASN A 111 4.14 -8.52 17.58
N LEU A 112 3.91 -9.81 17.84
CA LEU A 112 4.57 -10.53 18.93
C LEU A 112 6.10 -10.53 18.75
N LYS A 113 6.58 -10.81 17.54
CA LYS A 113 8.00 -10.80 17.18
C LYS A 113 8.68 -9.44 17.23
N LEU A 114 7.92 -8.35 17.31
CA LEU A 114 8.45 -6.98 17.38
C LEU A 114 8.58 -6.47 18.82
N VAL A 115 8.05 -7.20 19.79
CA VAL A 115 8.03 -6.84 21.22
C VAL A 115 9.02 -7.70 22.02
N GLU A 116 9.52 -8.79 21.42
CA GLU A 116 10.69 -9.55 21.87
C GLU A 116 11.98 -8.82 21.48
#